data_AF-A0A1T4YJD6-F1
#
_entry.id   AF-A0A1T4YJD6-F1
#
_cell.length_a   1.000
_cell.length_b   1.000
_cell.length_c   1.000
_cell.angle_alpha   90.00
_cell.angle_beta   90.00
_cell.angle_gamma   90.00
#
_symmetry.space_group_name_H-M   'P 1'
#
loop_
_entity.id
_entity.type
_entity.pdbx_description
1 polymer ?
#
loop_
_entity_poly.entity_id
_entity_poly.type
_entity_poly.pdbx_seq_one_letter_code
_entity_poly.pdbx_strand_id
1 'polypeptide(L)'
;MNIFKWDDFREWERVVRGLMGNHLNDAVIARFKEEPPDYVVSDDLSWLDSVVRKVNGVRRPDSAQLLTRKLLEYYTHITAFHGCRPTSIETYTEFGLQACDPAKMQEVAVQIFGDNPKVWEAIEHLKGSSFEHSYEEHNQGKVYFTLTQEEIVDYCGHYLLYGSEYLLCIANSIGAARKLRERGRATIIECNVPITRIGHGFIKELAGSILEKMFERVLDPESSMGSGFGFYVKGSLPAESIASFHFPRQIPNPHNGRRLED
;
A
#
# COMPACT_ATOMS: atom_id res chain seq x y z
N MET A 1 -14.17 -16.82 3.53
CA MET A 1 -13.64 -15.64 2.84
C MET A 1 -12.17 -15.89 2.60
N ASN A 2 -11.70 -15.83 1.36
CA ASN A 2 -10.28 -16.00 1.06
C ASN A 2 -9.61 -14.63 1.11
N ILE A 3 -8.72 -14.41 2.08
CA ILE A 3 -8.04 -13.14 2.30
C ILE A 3 -6.56 -13.37 2.09
N PHE A 4 -5.93 -12.56 1.24
CA PHE A 4 -4.48 -12.54 1.09
C PHE A 4 -3.88 -11.67 2.20
N LYS A 5 -2.89 -12.21 2.93
CA LYS A 5 -2.14 -11.51 3.98
C LYS A 5 -0.65 -11.63 3.67
N TRP A 6 0.01 -10.52 3.42
CA TRP A 6 1.43 -10.51 3.00
C TRP A 6 2.33 -11.24 4.01
N ASP A 7 2.13 -11.00 5.29
CA ASP A 7 2.98 -11.56 6.36
C ASP A 7 2.76 -13.07 6.58
N ASP A 8 1.68 -13.65 6.04
CA ASP A 8 1.42 -15.10 6.10
C ASP A 8 2.07 -15.85 4.94
N PHE A 9 3.40 -15.70 4.81
CA PHE A 9 4.20 -16.25 3.72
C PHE A 9 3.90 -17.72 3.44
N ARG A 10 3.89 -18.55 4.50
CA ARG A 10 3.73 -20.00 4.36
C ARG A 10 2.37 -20.34 3.74
N GLU A 11 1.32 -19.63 4.14
CA GLU A 11 -0.02 -19.90 3.62
C GLU A 11 -0.14 -19.46 2.17
N TRP A 12 0.23 -18.22 1.84
CA TRP A 12 0.08 -17.77 0.47
C TRP A 12 1.07 -18.46 -0.48
N GLU A 13 2.29 -18.82 -0.05
CA GLU A 13 3.24 -19.58 -0.89
C GLU A 13 2.62 -20.92 -1.30
N ARG A 14 2.06 -21.64 -0.33
CA ARG A 14 1.38 -22.92 -0.55
C ARG A 14 0.22 -22.77 -1.54
N VAL A 15 -0.60 -21.74 -1.38
CA VAL A 15 -1.71 -21.44 -2.29
C VAL A 15 -1.20 -21.10 -3.68
N VAL A 16 -0.21 -20.20 -3.80
CA VAL A 16 0.33 -19.73 -5.08
C VAL A 16 0.99 -20.88 -5.86
N ARG A 17 1.74 -21.76 -5.20
CA ARG A 17 2.26 -22.99 -5.82
C ARG A 17 1.14 -23.84 -6.39
N GLY A 18 0.05 -24.03 -5.64
CA GLY A 18 -1.14 -24.75 -6.11
C GLY A 18 -1.82 -24.08 -7.30
N LEU A 19 -1.98 -22.75 -7.28
CA LEU A 19 -2.61 -21.96 -8.34
C LEU A 19 -1.81 -21.95 -9.63
N MET A 20 -0.48 -21.88 -9.52
CA MET A 20 0.44 -21.80 -10.67
C MET A 20 0.77 -23.17 -11.24
N GLY A 21 0.62 -24.25 -10.46
CA GLY A 21 0.77 -25.64 -10.89
C GLY A 21 2.07 -25.84 -11.66
N ASN A 22 1.96 -26.22 -12.94
CA ASN A 22 3.12 -26.49 -13.80
C ASN A 22 4.09 -25.30 -13.90
N HIS A 23 3.66 -24.05 -13.75
CA HIS A 23 4.57 -22.90 -13.82
C HIS A 23 5.53 -22.83 -12.62
N LEU A 24 5.19 -23.44 -11.48
CA LEU A 24 6.00 -23.43 -10.26
C LEU A 24 6.26 -24.85 -9.73
N ASN A 25 6.37 -25.83 -10.62
CA ASN A 25 6.67 -27.22 -10.25
C ASN A 25 8.13 -27.38 -9.78
N ASP A 26 8.43 -28.52 -9.16
CA ASP A 26 9.76 -28.79 -8.60
C ASP A 26 10.89 -28.72 -9.64
N ALA A 27 10.61 -29.07 -10.90
CA ALA A 27 11.58 -29.00 -11.98
C ALA A 27 11.94 -27.55 -12.36
N VAL A 28 10.97 -26.63 -12.32
CA VAL A 28 11.21 -25.19 -12.50
C VAL A 28 12.07 -24.64 -11.37
N ILE A 29 11.74 -24.98 -10.11
CA ILE A 29 12.51 -24.54 -8.95
C ILE A 29 13.94 -25.11 -8.98
N ALA A 30 14.10 -26.39 -9.32
CA ALA A 30 15.41 -27.02 -9.45
C ALA A 30 16.26 -26.33 -10.53
N ARG A 31 15.70 -26.11 -11.73
CA ARG A 31 16.41 -25.41 -12.81
C ARG A 31 16.80 -23.99 -12.42
N PHE A 32 15.92 -23.27 -11.73
CA PHE A 32 16.24 -21.93 -11.23
C PHE A 32 17.40 -21.94 -10.22
N LYS A 33 17.50 -22.96 -9.35
CA LYS A 33 18.65 -23.10 -8.42
C LYS A 33 19.96 -23.47 -9.11
N GLU A 34 19.89 -24.26 -10.18
CA GLU A 34 21.07 -24.66 -10.97
C GLU A 34 21.67 -23.48 -11.74
N GLU A 35 20.81 -22.61 -12.27
CA GLU A 35 21.17 -21.45 -13.08
C GLU A 35 20.39 -20.20 -12.58
N PRO A 36 20.72 -19.68 -11.38
CA PRO A 36 20.04 -18.49 -10.87
C PRO A 36 20.36 -17.28 -11.75
N PRO A 37 19.38 -16.37 -11.96
CA PRO A 37 19.66 -15.11 -12.63
C PRO A 37 20.55 -14.22 -11.75
N ASP A 38 21.23 -13.25 -12.36
CA ASP A 38 22.02 -12.25 -11.62
C ASP A 38 21.14 -11.44 -10.65
N TYR A 39 19.88 -11.20 -11.03
CA TYR A 39 18.90 -10.47 -10.25
C TYR A 39 17.53 -11.14 -10.32
N VAL A 40 16.83 -11.18 -9.19
CA VAL A 40 15.41 -11.54 -9.09
C VAL A 40 14.68 -10.24 -8.82
N VAL A 41 13.84 -9.81 -9.77
CA VAL A 41 13.10 -8.54 -9.69
C VAL A 41 11.64 -8.78 -10.06
N SER A 42 10.72 -7.99 -9.49
CA SER A 42 9.26 -8.14 -9.66
C SER A 42 8.67 -7.47 -10.90
N ASP A 43 9.33 -6.44 -11.43
CA ASP A 43 8.87 -5.67 -12.59
C ASP A 43 9.22 -6.34 -13.93
N ASP A 44 10.31 -7.12 -13.98
CA ASP A 44 10.66 -7.99 -15.10
C ASP A 44 10.80 -9.46 -14.66
N LEU A 45 9.77 -10.26 -14.94
CA LEU A 45 9.78 -11.71 -14.70
C LEU A 45 10.35 -12.55 -15.85
N SER A 46 11.10 -11.93 -16.78
CA SER A 46 11.73 -12.65 -17.89
C SER A 46 12.65 -13.79 -17.43
N TRP A 47 13.25 -13.66 -16.24
CA TRP A 47 14.04 -14.71 -15.60
C TRP A 47 13.20 -15.97 -15.32
N LEU A 48 11.99 -15.82 -14.77
CA LEU A 48 11.08 -16.92 -14.47
C LEU A 48 10.50 -17.51 -15.76
N ASP A 49 10.03 -16.63 -16.65
CA ASP A 49 9.41 -17.00 -17.91
C ASP A 49 10.39 -17.79 -18.80
N SER A 50 11.68 -17.44 -18.79
CA SER A 50 12.71 -18.20 -19.48
C SER A 50 12.87 -19.60 -18.91
N VAL A 51 12.88 -19.77 -17.59
CA VAL A 51 12.97 -21.09 -16.92
C VAL A 51 11.73 -21.93 -17.22
N VAL A 52 10.54 -21.37 -17.05
CA VAL A 52 9.26 -22.06 -17.35
C VAL A 52 9.22 -22.53 -18.80
N ARG A 53 9.65 -21.69 -19.75
CA ARG A 53 9.74 -22.07 -21.17
C ARG A 53 10.70 -23.24 -21.38
N LYS A 54 11.90 -23.20 -20.79
CA LYS A 54 12.91 -24.26 -20.94
C LYS A 54 12.43 -25.59 -20.36
N VAL A 55 11.82 -25.56 -19.17
CA VAL A 55 11.43 -26.77 -18.43
C VAL A 55 10.13 -27.36 -18.94
N ASN A 56 9.11 -26.54 -19.18
CA ASN A 56 7.76 -27.00 -19.48
C ASN A 56 7.37 -26.85 -20.97
N GLY A 57 8.24 -26.26 -21.81
CA GLY A 57 7.96 -26.05 -23.23
C GLY A 57 6.87 -25.00 -23.52
N VAL A 58 6.50 -24.18 -22.54
CA VAL A 58 5.51 -23.10 -22.73
C VAL A 58 6.10 -22.05 -23.67
N ARG A 59 5.47 -21.83 -24.84
CA ARG A 59 6.04 -21.00 -25.92
C ARG A 59 6.23 -19.53 -25.54
N ARG A 60 5.27 -18.97 -24.79
CA ARG A 60 5.24 -17.55 -24.33
C ARG A 60 4.62 -17.50 -22.93
N PRO A 61 5.35 -17.93 -21.89
CA PRO A 61 4.86 -17.77 -20.53
C PRO A 61 4.78 -16.27 -20.20
N ASP A 62 3.79 -15.94 -19.38
CA ASP A 62 3.62 -14.63 -18.74
C ASP A 62 3.18 -14.93 -17.31
N SER A 63 4.17 -15.23 -16.48
CA SER A 63 3.93 -15.71 -15.11
C SER A 63 3.21 -14.67 -14.26
N ALA A 64 3.50 -13.37 -14.48
CA ALA A 64 2.82 -12.27 -13.80
C ALA A 64 1.33 -12.24 -14.16
N GLN A 65 0.98 -12.24 -15.45
CA GLN A 65 -0.42 -12.18 -15.88
C GLN A 65 -1.20 -13.44 -15.51
N LEU A 66 -0.54 -14.62 -15.57
CA LEU A 66 -1.13 -15.86 -15.10
C LEU A 66 -1.50 -15.78 -13.62
N LEU A 67 -0.56 -15.38 -12.77
CA LEU A 67 -0.78 -15.28 -11.34
C LEU A 67 -1.80 -14.19 -11.01
N THR A 68 -1.75 -13.03 -11.67
CA THR A 68 -2.73 -11.94 -11.53
C THR A 68 -4.16 -12.46 -11.66
N ARG A 69 -4.44 -13.20 -12.74
CA ARG A 69 -5.76 -13.82 -12.95
C ARG A 69 -6.09 -14.82 -11.84
N LYS A 70 -5.14 -15.65 -11.43
CA LYS A 70 -5.35 -16.65 -10.37
C LYS A 70 -5.61 -16.04 -9.00
N LEU A 71 -4.97 -14.92 -8.67
CA LEU A 71 -5.25 -14.17 -7.45
C LEU A 71 -6.68 -13.62 -7.46
N LEU A 72 -7.12 -13.04 -8.58
CA LEU A 72 -8.49 -12.53 -8.76
C LEU A 72 -9.56 -13.62 -8.71
N GLU A 73 -9.24 -14.84 -9.16
CA GLU A 73 -10.14 -16.00 -9.09
C GLU A 73 -10.24 -16.59 -7.67
N TYR A 74 -9.13 -16.58 -6.92
CA TYR A 74 -9.04 -17.28 -5.62
C TYR A 74 -9.32 -16.39 -4.42
N TYR A 75 -8.71 -15.21 -4.37
CA TYR A 75 -8.85 -14.29 -3.24
C TYR A 75 -10.03 -13.36 -3.45
N THR A 76 -10.71 -13.06 -2.35
CA THR A 76 -11.82 -12.11 -2.32
C THR A 76 -11.38 -10.74 -1.78
N HIS A 77 -10.37 -10.75 -0.90
CA HIS A 77 -9.89 -9.56 -0.20
C HIS A 77 -8.36 -9.62 -0.03
N ILE A 78 -7.76 -8.45 0.20
CA ILE A 78 -6.38 -8.27 0.60
C ILE A 78 -6.38 -7.55 1.95
N THR A 79 -5.66 -8.08 2.94
CA THR A 79 -5.38 -7.33 4.17
C THR A 79 -4.37 -6.24 3.85
N ALA A 80 -4.73 -5.01 4.20
CA ALA A 80 -3.90 -3.84 3.96
C ALA A 80 -4.09 -2.79 5.07
N PHE A 81 -3.17 -1.86 5.17
CA PHE A 81 -3.05 -0.93 6.29
C PHE A 81 -3.14 0.52 5.83
N HIS A 82 -3.89 1.33 6.57
CA HIS A 82 -4.01 2.77 6.34
C HIS A 82 -3.52 3.54 7.57
N GLY A 83 -2.52 4.40 7.39
CA GLY A 83 -2.04 5.30 8.43
C GLY A 83 -2.89 6.56 8.51
N CYS A 84 -3.29 6.97 9.72
CA CYS A 84 -4.06 8.19 9.93
C CYS A 84 -3.88 8.75 11.36
N ARG A 85 -4.47 9.94 11.59
CA ARG A 85 -4.48 10.60 12.90
C ARG A 85 -5.88 11.11 13.27
N PRO A 86 -6.85 10.22 13.58
CA PRO A 86 -8.21 10.64 13.92
C PRO A 86 -8.29 11.40 15.22
N THR A 87 -9.24 12.33 15.30
CA THR A 87 -9.73 12.89 16.56
C THR A 87 -10.71 11.96 17.29
N SER A 88 -11.33 11.01 16.57
CA SER A 88 -12.26 10.02 17.10
C SER A 88 -12.24 8.78 16.21
N ILE A 89 -12.07 7.60 16.82
CA ILE A 89 -12.06 6.31 16.12
C ILE A 89 -13.48 5.93 15.69
N GLU A 90 -14.47 6.38 16.45
CA GLU A 90 -15.89 6.11 16.23
C GLU A 90 -16.33 6.52 14.81
N THR A 91 -15.75 7.61 14.28
CA THR A 91 -15.98 8.05 12.90
C THR A 91 -15.66 6.99 11.85
N TYR A 92 -14.62 6.18 12.05
CA TYR A 92 -14.29 5.09 11.15
C TYR A 92 -15.22 3.89 11.32
N THR A 93 -15.63 3.60 12.55
CA THR A 93 -16.58 2.50 12.80
C THR A 93 -18.00 2.81 12.30
N GLU A 94 -18.35 4.10 12.19
CA GLU A 94 -19.65 4.54 11.67
C GLU A 94 -19.64 4.74 10.15
N PHE A 95 -18.62 5.40 9.62
CA PHE A 95 -18.59 5.84 8.22
C PHE A 95 -17.56 5.12 7.35
N GLY A 96 -16.70 4.27 7.91
CA GLY A 96 -15.58 3.65 7.20
C GLY A 96 -14.48 4.65 6.83
N LEU A 97 -13.59 4.26 5.91
CA LEU A 97 -12.54 5.15 5.38
C LEU A 97 -13.11 5.98 4.24
N GLN A 98 -13.25 7.27 4.48
CA GLN A 98 -13.74 8.20 3.47
C GLN A 98 -12.63 8.57 2.48
N ALA A 99 -12.95 8.52 1.18
CA ALA A 99 -12.04 8.98 0.15
C ALA A 99 -11.76 10.48 0.27
N CYS A 100 -10.61 10.91 -0.24
CA CYS A 100 -10.24 12.32 -0.23
C CYS A 100 -11.27 13.17 -0.99
N ASP A 101 -11.82 14.17 -0.32
CA ASP A 101 -12.67 15.22 -0.86
C ASP A 101 -11.95 16.55 -0.64
N PRO A 102 -11.34 17.14 -1.67
CA PRO A 102 -10.60 18.38 -1.54
C PRO A 102 -11.43 19.53 -0.96
N ALA A 103 -12.70 19.66 -1.33
CA ALA A 103 -13.55 20.74 -0.81
C ALA A 103 -13.75 20.60 0.70
N LYS A 104 -14.04 19.38 1.18
CA LYS A 104 -14.13 19.10 2.61
C LYS A 104 -12.79 19.30 3.32
N MET A 105 -11.68 18.95 2.69
CA MET A 105 -10.34 19.18 3.26
C MET A 105 -10.00 20.66 3.37
N GLN A 106 -10.45 21.50 2.44
CA GLN A 106 -10.31 22.96 2.50
C GLN A 106 -11.11 23.54 3.69
N GLU A 107 -12.35 23.09 3.89
CA GLU A 107 -13.14 23.47 5.07
C GLU A 107 -12.44 23.09 6.38
N VAL A 108 -11.91 21.86 6.46
CA VAL A 108 -11.15 21.39 7.62
C VAL A 108 -9.87 22.22 7.82
N ALA A 109 -9.17 22.59 6.74
CA ALA A 109 -7.99 23.44 6.83
C ALA A 109 -8.33 24.81 7.41
N VAL A 110 -9.40 25.45 6.95
CA VAL A 110 -9.88 26.74 7.48
C VAL A 110 -10.28 26.61 8.96
N GLN A 111 -10.92 25.52 9.35
CA GLN A 111 -11.27 25.26 10.76
C GLN A 111 -10.05 25.12 11.67
N ILE A 112 -8.98 24.44 11.20
CA ILE A 112 -7.78 24.17 12.02
C ILE A 112 -6.83 25.37 12.03
N PHE A 113 -6.63 26.02 10.88
CA PHE A 113 -5.60 27.03 10.68
C PHE A 113 -6.15 28.47 10.72
N GLY A 114 -7.47 28.64 10.62
CA GLY A 114 -8.17 29.91 10.61
C GLY A 114 -8.42 30.44 9.20
N ASP A 115 -9.51 31.18 9.02
CA ASP A 115 -9.87 31.83 7.76
C ASP A 115 -9.00 33.08 7.54
N ASN A 116 -7.91 32.93 6.78
CA ASN A 116 -6.99 34.03 6.50
C ASN A 116 -6.27 33.84 5.15
N PRO A 117 -5.70 34.92 4.57
CA PRO A 117 -5.11 34.88 3.23
C PRO A 117 -4.01 33.83 3.04
N LYS A 118 -3.18 33.56 4.06
CA LYS A 118 -2.07 32.59 3.93
C LYS A 118 -2.58 31.15 3.76
N VAL A 119 -3.70 30.80 4.40
CA VAL A 119 -4.32 29.47 4.26
C VAL A 119 -4.91 29.31 2.87
N TRP A 120 -5.63 30.31 2.38
CA TRP A 120 -6.20 30.28 1.03
C TRP A 120 -5.13 30.28 -0.07
N GLU A 121 -4.05 31.04 0.08
CA GLU A 121 -2.90 31.00 -0.84
C GLU A 121 -2.28 29.59 -0.91
N ALA A 122 -2.12 28.94 0.24
CA ALA A 122 -1.62 27.56 0.29
C ALA A 122 -2.58 26.55 -0.38
N ILE A 123 -3.90 26.72 -0.21
CA ILE A 123 -4.93 25.90 -0.88
C ILE A 123 -4.87 26.09 -2.40
N GLU A 124 -4.82 27.34 -2.88
CA GLU A 124 -4.77 27.62 -4.32
C GLU A 124 -3.49 27.07 -4.96
N HIS A 125 -2.37 27.06 -4.25
CA HIS A 125 -1.14 26.43 -4.73
C HIS A 125 -1.27 24.90 -4.89
N LEU A 126 -2.10 24.23 -4.09
CA LEU A 126 -2.37 22.79 -4.26
C LEU A 126 -3.27 22.49 -5.46
N LYS A 127 -4.11 23.45 -5.86
CA LYS A 127 -4.94 23.39 -7.08
C LYS A 127 -4.13 23.64 -8.34
N GLY A 128 -3.17 24.56 -8.29
CA GLY A 128 -2.29 24.89 -9.41
C GLY A 128 -0.93 24.22 -9.25
N SER A 129 -0.76 22.98 -9.72
CA SER A 129 0.57 22.37 -9.77
C SER A 129 1.27 22.62 -11.11
N SER A 130 2.60 22.59 -11.09
CA SER A 130 3.49 22.60 -12.26
C SER A 130 3.65 21.22 -12.92
N PHE A 131 2.86 20.22 -12.51
CA PHE A 131 2.81 18.88 -13.11
C PHE A 131 1.60 18.75 -14.04
N GLU A 132 1.53 17.63 -14.78
CA GLU A 132 0.41 17.33 -15.70
C GLU A 132 -0.97 17.30 -15.00
N HIS A 133 -0.99 17.07 -13.68
CA HIS A 133 -2.18 17.10 -12.81
C HIS A 133 -1.90 17.78 -11.47
N SER A 134 -2.91 18.43 -10.89
CA SER A 134 -2.81 19.04 -9.55
C SER A 134 -2.73 17.99 -8.42
N TYR A 135 -2.28 18.39 -7.24
CA TYR A 135 -2.27 17.48 -6.08
C TYR A 135 -3.69 17.03 -5.72
N GLU A 136 -4.67 17.93 -5.85
CA GLU A 136 -6.09 17.63 -5.64
C GLU A 136 -6.59 16.60 -6.65
N GLU A 137 -6.33 16.82 -7.94
CA GLU A 137 -6.74 15.89 -9.01
C GLU A 137 -6.09 14.50 -8.84
N HIS A 138 -4.82 14.46 -8.41
CA HIS A 138 -4.15 13.20 -8.15
C HIS A 138 -4.80 12.42 -7.01
N ASN A 139 -5.21 13.07 -5.92
CA ASN A 139 -5.63 12.38 -4.69
C ASN A 139 -7.15 12.26 -4.54
N GLN A 140 -7.92 13.07 -5.24
CA GLN A 140 -9.37 13.10 -5.13
C GLN A 140 -10.00 11.73 -5.36
N GLY A 141 -10.91 11.35 -4.48
CA GLY A 141 -11.66 10.11 -4.60
C GLY A 141 -10.83 8.85 -4.36
N LYS A 142 -9.66 8.94 -3.71
CA LYS A 142 -8.80 7.78 -3.41
C LYS A 142 -8.66 7.55 -1.91
N VAL A 143 -8.41 6.29 -1.53
CA VAL A 143 -7.92 5.86 -0.22
C VAL A 143 -6.69 4.99 -0.44
N TYR A 144 -5.58 5.34 0.22
CA TYR A 144 -4.28 4.69 0.05
C TYR A 144 -4.01 3.68 1.17
N PHE A 145 -3.32 2.60 0.82
CA PHE A 145 -2.97 1.49 1.70
C PHE A 145 -1.55 0.99 1.43
N THR A 146 -0.98 0.32 2.42
CA THR A 146 0.23 -0.52 2.29
C THR A 146 -0.10 -1.98 2.65
N LEU A 147 0.71 -2.95 2.23
CA LEU A 147 0.49 -4.36 2.59
C LEU A 147 0.91 -4.73 4.01
N THR A 148 1.82 -3.95 4.62
CA THR A 148 2.33 -4.22 5.96
C THR A 148 2.17 -3.02 6.87
N GLN A 149 2.09 -3.29 8.17
CA GLN A 149 2.03 -2.26 9.20
C GLN A 149 3.37 -1.54 9.33
N GLU A 150 4.47 -2.30 9.21
CA GLU A 150 5.85 -1.83 9.28
C GLU A 150 6.10 -0.72 8.25
N GLU A 151 5.55 -0.86 7.03
CA GLU A 151 5.69 0.18 5.99
C GLU A 151 5.10 1.51 6.46
N ILE A 152 3.91 1.48 7.08
CA ILE A 152 3.28 2.70 7.61
C ILE A 152 4.14 3.33 8.71
N VAL A 153 4.70 2.52 9.61
CA VAL A 153 5.49 3.00 10.73
C VAL A 153 6.83 3.56 10.25
N ASP A 154 7.57 2.81 9.46
CA ASP A 154 8.97 3.11 9.16
C ASP A 154 9.13 4.08 7.98
N TYR A 155 8.19 4.09 7.03
CA TYR A 155 8.29 4.89 5.80
C TYR A 155 7.15 5.89 5.59
N CYS A 156 6.00 5.74 6.26
CA CYS A 156 4.86 6.65 6.10
C CYS A 156 4.48 7.40 7.39
N GLY A 157 5.48 7.72 8.22
CA GLY A 157 5.29 8.39 9.51
C GLY A 157 4.56 9.73 9.45
N HIS A 158 4.52 10.42 8.29
CA HIS A 158 3.75 11.66 8.15
C HIS A 158 2.25 11.46 8.34
N TYR A 159 1.69 10.32 7.91
CA TYR A 159 0.27 10.04 8.12
C TYR A 159 -0.06 9.81 9.60
N LEU A 160 0.86 9.19 10.33
CA LEU A 160 0.70 8.91 11.76
C LEU A 160 0.89 10.17 12.61
N LEU A 161 1.91 10.97 12.29
CA LEU A 161 2.26 12.17 13.05
C LEU A 161 1.38 13.36 12.73
N TYR A 162 0.90 13.50 11.49
CA TYR A 162 0.20 14.70 11.03
C TYR A 162 -1.17 14.41 10.39
N GLY A 163 -1.53 13.15 10.16
CA GLY A 163 -2.81 12.79 9.57
C GLY A 163 -2.83 13.03 8.06
N SER A 164 -3.79 13.84 7.61
CA SER A 164 -3.99 14.11 6.18
C SER A 164 -2.77 14.82 5.57
N GLU A 165 -2.20 14.23 4.52
CA GLU A 165 -1.10 14.82 3.76
C GLU A 165 -1.51 16.14 3.10
N TYR A 166 -2.77 16.26 2.63
CA TYR A 166 -3.33 17.51 2.13
C TYR A 166 -3.26 18.62 3.20
N LEU A 167 -3.69 18.32 4.42
CA LEU A 167 -3.61 19.28 5.53
C LEU A 167 -2.16 19.56 5.92
N LEU A 168 -1.28 18.57 5.86
CA LEU A 168 0.15 18.74 6.14
C LEU A 168 0.83 19.67 5.13
N CYS A 169 0.51 19.56 3.84
CA CYS A 169 1.01 20.48 2.82
C CYS A 169 0.64 21.94 3.14
N ILE A 170 -0.64 22.19 3.47
CA ILE A 170 -1.10 23.53 3.90
C ILE A 170 -0.37 23.97 5.16
N ALA A 171 -0.28 23.07 6.16
CA ALA A 171 0.35 23.37 7.44
C ALA A 171 1.84 23.72 7.28
N ASN A 172 2.57 23.03 6.39
CA ASN A 172 3.97 23.32 6.12
C ASN A 172 4.12 24.68 5.44
N SER A 173 3.28 25.02 4.47
CA SER A 173 3.31 26.33 3.79
C SER A 173 3.12 27.51 4.74
N ILE A 174 2.35 27.33 5.83
CA ILE A 174 2.08 28.40 6.81
C ILE A 174 2.86 28.24 8.13
N GLY A 175 3.74 27.24 8.26
CA GLY A 175 4.51 26.98 9.47
C GLY A 175 3.71 26.46 10.68
N ALA A 176 2.61 25.74 10.44
CA ALA A 176 1.66 25.29 11.45
C ALA A 176 1.56 23.75 11.62
N ALA A 177 2.51 22.96 11.10
CA ALA A 177 2.48 21.49 11.19
C ALA A 177 2.31 20.94 12.63
N ARG A 178 2.80 21.67 13.64
CA ARG A 178 2.61 21.31 15.06
C ARG A 178 1.13 21.16 15.45
N LYS A 179 0.24 22.00 14.91
CA LYS A 179 -1.21 21.94 15.19
C LYS A 179 -1.83 20.61 14.77
N LEU A 180 -1.32 19.98 13.71
CA LEU A 180 -1.78 18.67 13.26
C LEU A 180 -1.30 17.55 14.18
N ARG A 181 -0.05 17.64 14.64
CA ARG A 181 0.49 16.65 15.60
C ARG A 181 -0.23 16.66 16.93
N GLU A 182 -0.63 17.84 17.41
CA GLU A 182 -1.39 17.99 18.66
C GLU A 182 -2.86 17.55 18.52
N ARG A 183 -3.31 17.25 17.30
CA ARG A 183 -4.70 16.87 17.01
C ARG A 183 -4.83 15.37 16.77
N GLY A 184 -5.57 14.69 17.64
CA GLY A 184 -5.86 13.26 17.48
C GLY A 184 -4.73 12.34 17.93
N ARG A 185 -4.81 11.08 17.50
CA ARG A 185 -3.89 10.00 17.92
C ARG A 185 -3.40 9.21 16.71
N ALA A 186 -2.12 8.84 16.69
CA ALA A 186 -1.57 8.01 15.63
C ALA A 186 -2.30 6.65 15.60
N THR A 187 -2.87 6.31 14.44
CA THR A 187 -3.70 5.13 14.27
C THR A 187 -3.37 4.47 12.94
N ILE A 188 -3.15 3.16 12.96
CA ILE A 188 -3.11 2.33 11.77
C ILE A 188 -4.40 1.52 11.73
N ILE A 189 -5.12 1.59 10.61
CA ILE A 189 -6.35 0.84 10.41
C ILE A 189 -6.03 -0.35 9.52
N GLU A 190 -6.22 -1.56 10.04
CA GLU A 190 -6.15 -2.79 9.25
C GLU A 190 -7.49 -3.00 8.56
N CYS A 191 -7.48 -3.19 7.25
CA CYS A 191 -8.65 -3.35 6.42
C CYS A 191 -8.58 -4.64 5.60
N ASN A 192 -9.70 -5.32 5.47
CA ASN A 192 -9.90 -6.34 4.43
C ASN A 192 -10.45 -5.63 3.19
N VAL A 193 -9.57 -5.25 2.27
CA VAL A 193 -9.94 -4.51 1.06
C VAL A 193 -10.44 -5.49 0.00
N PRO A 194 -11.65 -5.33 -0.55
CA PRO A 194 -12.14 -6.20 -1.61
C PRO A 194 -11.23 -6.14 -2.84
N ILE A 195 -10.76 -7.29 -3.33
CA ILE A 195 -9.79 -7.32 -4.43
C ILE A 195 -10.34 -6.71 -5.72
N THR A 196 -11.65 -6.74 -5.90
CA THR A 196 -12.38 -6.15 -7.04
C THR A 196 -12.34 -4.62 -7.06
N ARG A 197 -11.96 -3.99 -5.94
CA ARG A 197 -11.79 -2.53 -5.84
C ARG A 197 -10.37 -2.06 -6.11
N ILE A 198 -9.43 -3.00 -6.24
CA ILE A 198 -8.01 -2.71 -6.48
C ILE A 198 -7.78 -2.75 -7.99
N GLY A 199 -7.07 -1.75 -8.50
CA GLY A 199 -6.77 -1.67 -9.93
C GLY A 199 -5.97 -2.88 -10.42
N HIS A 200 -6.28 -3.40 -11.61
CA HIS A 200 -5.58 -4.56 -12.19
C HIS A 200 -4.06 -4.36 -12.25
N GLY A 201 -3.58 -3.13 -12.48
CA GLY A 201 -2.15 -2.80 -12.45
C GLY A 201 -1.49 -3.16 -11.12
N PHE A 202 -2.08 -2.73 -9.99
CA PHE A 202 -1.59 -3.09 -8.66
C PHE A 202 -1.65 -4.60 -8.40
N ILE A 203 -2.70 -5.30 -8.83
CA ILE A 203 -2.74 -6.76 -8.66
C ILE A 203 -1.65 -7.46 -9.48
N LYS A 204 -1.29 -6.92 -10.64
CA LYS A 204 -0.19 -7.44 -11.45
C LYS A 204 1.17 -7.17 -10.80
N GLU A 205 1.39 -5.97 -10.26
CA GLU A 205 2.58 -5.65 -9.49
C GLU A 205 2.71 -6.56 -8.26
N LEU A 206 1.62 -6.77 -7.52
CA LEU A 206 1.57 -7.71 -6.40
C LEU A 206 1.93 -9.14 -6.82
N ALA A 207 1.41 -9.60 -7.96
CA ALA A 207 1.77 -10.90 -8.51
C ALA A 207 3.28 -10.99 -8.81
N GLY A 208 3.88 -9.92 -9.33
CA GLY A 208 5.33 -9.79 -9.50
C GLY A 208 6.08 -9.91 -8.17
N SER A 209 5.70 -9.13 -7.16
CA SER A 209 6.34 -9.14 -5.83
C SER A 209 6.20 -10.49 -5.13
N ILE A 210 5.05 -11.17 -5.28
CA ILE A 210 4.85 -12.54 -4.77
C ILE A 210 5.86 -13.49 -5.40
N LEU A 211 6.01 -13.47 -6.72
CA LEU A 211 6.92 -14.37 -7.44
C LEU A 211 8.38 -14.05 -7.13
N GLU A 212 8.76 -12.77 -7.10
CA GLU A 212 10.07 -12.32 -6.65
C GLU A 212 10.39 -12.87 -5.25
N LYS A 213 9.52 -12.65 -4.26
CA LYS A 213 9.77 -13.11 -2.88
C LYS A 213 9.80 -14.62 -2.72
N MET A 214 8.99 -15.36 -3.48
CA MET A 214 9.10 -16.82 -3.50
C MET A 214 10.48 -17.28 -3.96
N PHE A 215 11.00 -16.69 -5.04
CA PHE A 215 12.25 -17.13 -5.64
C PHE A 215 13.50 -16.56 -4.96
N GLU A 216 13.42 -15.38 -4.36
CA GLU A 216 14.43 -14.93 -3.39
C GLU A 216 14.58 -15.96 -2.27
N ARG A 217 13.46 -16.44 -1.69
CA ARG A 217 13.49 -17.44 -0.61
C ARG A 217 13.93 -18.84 -1.04
N VAL A 218 13.86 -19.12 -2.34
CA VAL A 218 14.46 -20.33 -2.93
C VAL A 218 15.99 -20.26 -2.89
N LEU A 219 16.58 -19.06 -3.02
CA LEU A 219 18.04 -18.83 -2.94
C LEU A 219 18.50 -18.61 -1.50
N ASP A 220 17.76 -17.81 -0.74
CA ASP A 220 18.02 -17.47 0.66
C ASP A 220 16.75 -17.60 1.50
N PRO A 221 16.57 -18.74 2.21
CA PRO A 221 15.40 -18.97 3.06
C PRO A 221 15.18 -17.91 4.13
N GLU A 222 16.22 -17.18 4.52
CA GLU A 222 16.17 -16.10 5.53
C GLU A 222 15.85 -14.73 4.91
N SER A 223 15.64 -14.65 3.58
CA SER A 223 15.26 -13.40 2.91
C SER A 223 14.04 -12.78 3.58
N SER A 224 14.18 -11.49 3.91
CA SER A 224 13.12 -10.72 4.54
C SER A 224 11.94 -10.55 3.59
N MET A 225 10.73 -10.49 4.15
CA MET A 225 9.52 -10.28 3.36
C MET A 225 9.50 -8.93 2.63
N GLY A 226 10.33 -7.97 3.05
CA GLY A 226 10.27 -6.59 2.59
C GLY A 226 8.95 -5.91 2.98
N SER A 227 8.88 -4.58 2.80
CA SER A 227 7.73 -3.76 3.20
C SER A 227 7.12 -2.92 2.06
N GLY A 228 7.73 -2.91 0.87
CA GLY A 228 7.43 -1.91 -0.17
C GLY A 228 6.31 -2.24 -1.15
N PHE A 229 5.05 -2.34 -0.70
CA PHE A 229 3.90 -2.34 -1.63
C PHE A 229 2.78 -1.43 -1.14
N GLY A 230 2.54 -0.35 -1.91
CA GLY A 230 1.45 0.59 -1.69
C GLY A 230 0.47 0.58 -2.86
N PHE A 231 -0.81 0.76 -2.56
CA PHE A 231 -1.85 0.88 -3.58
C PHE A 231 -2.97 1.81 -3.10
N TYR A 232 -3.88 2.16 -4.00
CA TYR A 232 -5.10 2.86 -3.62
C TYR A 232 -6.34 2.19 -4.22
N VAL A 233 -7.48 2.43 -3.58
CA VAL A 233 -8.80 2.15 -4.16
C VAL A 233 -9.50 3.46 -4.52
N LYS A 234 -10.38 3.40 -5.51
CA LYS A 234 -11.28 4.52 -5.82
C LYS A 234 -12.52 4.45 -4.94
N GLY A 235 -12.93 5.60 -4.39
CA GLY A 235 -14.05 5.77 -3.48
C GLY A 235 -13.76 5.32 -2.04
N SER A 236 -14.69 5.62 -1.14
CA SER A 236 -14.61 5.29 0.28
C SER A 236 -14.67 3.78 0.52
N LEU A 237 -14.01 3.27 1.56
CA LEU A 237 -14.12 1.88 2.02
C LEU A 237 -15.12 1.83 3.19
N PRO A 238 -16.12 0.93 3.17
CA PRO A 238 -17.16 0.93 4.18
C PRO A 238 -16.66 0.37 5.52
N ALA A 239 -17.36 0.68 6.61
CA ALA A 239 -16.93 0.36 7.98
C ALA A 239 -16.72 -1.14 8.21
N GLU A 240 -17.54 -2.00 7.58
CA GLU A 240 -17.42 -3.46 7.67
C GLU A 240 -16.11 -4.02 7.08
N SER A 241 -15.38 -3.22 6.29
CA SER A 241 -14.06 -3.62 5.78
C SER A 241 -12.95 -3.40 6.82
N ILE A 242 -13.19 -2.65 7.89
CA ILE A 242 -12.22 -2.42 8.95
C ILE A 242 -12.14 -3.67 9.84
N ALA A 243 -10.95 -4.24 9.94
CA ALA A 243 -10.68 -5.43 10.73
C ALA A 243 -10.22 -5.08 12.15
N SER A 244 -9.33 -4.09 12.28
CA SER A 244 -8.75 -3.72 13.58
C SER A 244 -8.10 -2.32 13.54
N PHE A 245 -7.76 -1.81 14.73
CA PHE A 245 -7.03 -0.56 14.92
C PHE A 245 -5.76 -0.83 15.73
N HIS A 246 -4.64 -0.26 15.29
CA HIS A 246 -3.33 -0.37 15.93
C HIS A 246 -2.79 1.02 16.28
N PHE A 247 -2.08 1.11 17.41
CA PHE A 247 -1.61 2.38 17.97
C PHE A 247 -0.10 2.34 18.18
N PRO A 248 0.70 2.72 17.16
CA PRO A 248 2.15 2.73 17.28
C PRO A 248 2.59 3.77 18.33
N ARG A 249 3.58 3.41 19.15
CA ARG A 249 4.09 4.29 20.23
C ARG A 249 5.24 5.19 19.78
N GLN A 250 6.07 4.71 18.87
CA GLN A 250 7.28 5.41 18.42
C GLN A 250 7.29 5.48 16.90
N ILE A 251 7.24 6.70 16.37
CA ILE A 251 7.08 6.96 14.95
C ILE A 251 8.30 7.77 14.47
N PRO A 252 9.09 7.27 13.51
CA PRO A 252 10.13 8.06 12.86
C PRO A 252 9.55 9.33 12.25
N ASN A 253 10.12 10.48 12.59
CA ASN A 253 9.77 11.74 11.94
C ASN A 253 10.37 11.77 10.53
N PRO A 254 9.56 11.90 9.47
CA PRO A 254 10.06 11.86 8.09
C PRO A 254 11.00 13.03 7.76
N HIS A 255 10.97 14.13 8.51
CA HIS A 255 11.83 15.29 8.27
C HIS A 255 13.24 15.17 8.88
N ASN A 256 13.43 14.39 9.93
CA ASN A 256 14.71 14.34 10.65
C ASN A 256 15.13 12.96 11.18
N GLY A 257 14.34 11.92 10.89
CA GLY A 257 14.60 10.54 11.30
C GLY A 257 14.46 10.25 12.80
N ARG A 258 14.22 11.27 13.65
CA ARG A 258 14.06 11.05 15.09
C ARG A 258 12.74 10.35 15.36
N ARG A 259 12.78 9.26 16.13
CA ARG A 259 11.55 8.63 16.64
C ARG A 259 10.89 9.56 17.65
N LEU A 260 9.65 9.91 17.36
CA LEU A 260 8.79 10.71 18.22
C LEU A 260 7.80 9.80 18.92
N GLU A 261 7.55 10.10 20.19
CA GLU A 261 6.40 9.53 20.89
C GLU A 261 5.12 10.22 20.39
N ASP A 262 4.07 9.41 20.26
CA ASP A 262 2.70 9.87 20.02
C ASP A 262 2.09 10.49 21.28
#